data_AF-A0A2M7G0F1-F1
#
_entry.id   AF-A0A2M7G0F1-F1
#
_cell.length_a   1.000
_cell.length_b   1.000
_cell.length_c   1.000
_cell.angle_alpha   90.00
_cell.angle_beta   90.00
_cell.angle_gamma   90.00
#
_symmetry.space_group_name_H-M   'P 1'
#
loop_
_entity.id
_entity.type
_entity.pdbx_description
1 polymer ?
#
loop_
_entity_poly.entity_id
_entity_poly.type
_entity_poly.pdbx_seq_one_letter_code
_entity_poly.pdbx_strand_id
1 'polypeptide(L)'
;MILHILISRLLALSLWCFSRIFYRFEVSWVKTPPANVWKNIRVFAFLNHTSLLEPLFLGAFPPSFLWDAASRTRVPGADKTMNRPIVGRFYKFFSPQTISISRKRDESWDLFLEGITPEVMVALAPEGRMMRANGLDSEGKPMSVRGGIADILQKIGHGKMMLGYSGGLHHVNIPGQKKVKLFKKLQICFEIVEIAEYLQNFNTEEKGACRLQIARDLETRLAKYKPHPSA
;
A
#
# COMPACT_ATOMS: atom_id res chain seq x y z
N MET A 1 6.66 11.82 -21.79
CA MET A 1 7.15 11.08 -20.60
C MET A 1 7.56 12.03 -19.45
N ILE A 2 8.44 13.02 -19.67
CA ILE A 2 8.93 13.95 -18.62
C ILE A 2 7.80 14.76 -17.96
N LEU A 3 6.87 15.31 -18.74
CA LEU A 3 5.74 16.10 -18.22
C LEU A 3 4.85 15.29 -17.26
N HIS A 4 4.54 14.03 -17.60
CA HIS A 4 3.74 13.15 -16.75
C HIS A 4 4.44 12.85 -15.41
N ILE A 5 5.74 12.60 -15.44
CA ILE A 5 6.54 12.38 -14.23
C ILE A 5 6.49 13.61 -13.32
N LEU A 6 6.64 14.81 -13.90
CA LEU A 6 6.57 16.06 -13.14
C LEU A 6 5.17 16.27 -12.53
N ILE A 7 4.11 16.02 -13.30
CA ILE A 7 2.73 16.12 -12.80
C ILE A 7 2.51 15.17 -11.61
N SER A 8 2.93 13.90 -11.71
CA SER A 8 2.77 12.93 -10.62
C SER A 8 3.52 13.34 -9.36
N ARG A 9 4.73 13.88 -9.51
CA ARG A 9 5.53 14.43 -8.40
C ARG A 9 4.84 15.60 -7.73
N LEU A 10 4.37 16.57 -8.51
CA LEU A 10 3.66 17.74 -7.99
C LEU A 10 2.34 17.34 -7.31
N LEU A 11 1.63 16.36 -7.86
CA LEU A 11 0.41 15.84 -7.26
C LEU A 11 0.67 15.12 -5.95
N ALA A 12 1.71 14.28 -5.88
CA ALA A 12 2.13 13.62 -4.64
C ALA A 12 2.49 14.64 -3.55
N LEU A 13 3.23 15.70 -3.90
CA LEU A 13 3.55 16.78 -2.97
C LEU A 13 2.34 17.63 -2.58
N SER A 14 1.42 17.86 -3.51
CA SER A 14 0.16 18.59 -3.24
C SER A 14 -0.71 17.82 -2.27
N LEU A 15 -0.82 16.50 -2.45
CA LEU A 15 -1.55 15.63 -1.54
C LEU A 15 -0.85 15.51 -0.19
N TRP A 16 0.48 15.40 -0.18
CA TRP A 16 1.26 15.49 1.04
C TRP A 16 0.95 16.78 1.82
N CYS A 17 0.98 17.92 1.13
CA CYS A 17 0.70 19.23 1.72
C CYS A 17 -0.73 19.31 2.27
N PHE A 18 -1.72 18.93 1.45
CA PHE A 18 -3.12 18.85 1.84
C PHE A 18 -3.30 17.97 3.08
N SER A 19 -2.72 16.77 3.07
CA SER A 19 -2.77 15.85 4.19
C SER A 19 -2.22 16.47 5.47
N ARG A 20 -1.05 17.11 5.41
CA ARG A 20 -0.40 17.74 6.57
C ARG A 20 -1.15 18.94 7.11
N ILE A 21 -1.90 19.67 6.27
CA ILE A 21 -2.74 20.79 6.68
C ILE A 21 -3.99 20.30 7.41
N PHE A 22 -4.66 19.28 6.86
CA PHE A 22 -5.98 18.86 7.34
C PHE A 22 -5.97 17.68 8.33
N TYR A 23 -4.84 17.01 8.53
CA TYR A 23 -4.77 15.81 9.38
C TYR A 23 -3.53 15.80 10.26
N ARG A 24 -3.69 15.23 11.46
CA ARG A 24 -2.58 15.00 12.39
C ARG A 24 -2.04 13.60 12.16
N PHE A 25 -0.74 13.48 11.93
CA PHE A 25 -0.05 12.20 11.76
C PHE A 25 0.63 11.77 13.05
N GLU A 26 0.43 10.51 13.42
CA GLU A 26 1.20 9.82 14.44
C GLU A 26 1.97 8.71 13.74
N VAL A 27 3.28 8.87 13.65
CA VAL A 27 4.18 7.94 12.97
C VAL A 27 5.03 7.24 14.01
N SER A 28 4.95 5.91 14.04
CA SER A 28 5.76 5.05 14.90
C SER A 28 6.52 4.03 14.06
N TRP A 29 7.47 3.32 14.69
CA TRP A 29 8.25 2.28 14.05
C TRP A 29 8.29 1.03 14.93
N VAL A 30 8.22 -0.15 14.32
CA VAL A 30 8.32 -1.43 15.04
C VAL A 30 9.70 -1.60 15.68
N LYS A 31 10.75 -1.14 15.00
CA LYS A 31 12.14 -1.10 15.47
C LYS A 31 12.71 0.27 15.15
N THR A 32 13.76 0.67 15.87
CA THR A 32 14.48 1.91 15.55
C THR A 32 14.91 1.90 14.08
N PRO A 33 14.48 2.89 13.28
CA PRO A 33 14.81 2.91 11.86
C PRO A 33 16.29 3.23 11.64
N PRO A 34 16.96 2.61 10.65
CA PRO A 34 18.31 3.02 10.26
C PRO A 34 18.30 4.45 9.67
N ALA A 35 19.43 5.16 9.67
CA ALA A 35 19.49 6.54 9.16
C ALA A 35 19.03 6.69 7.69
N ASN A 36 19.23 5.66 6.87
CA ASN A 36 18.88 5.63 5.44
C ASN A 36 17.61 4.83 5.13
N VAL A 37 16.66 4.82 6.07
CA VAL A 37 15.40 4.07 6.05
C VAL A 37 14.62 4.16 4.72
N TRP A 38 14.64 5.33 4.07
CA TRP A 38 13.88 5.61 2.84
C TRP A 38 14.62 5.24 1.54
N LYS A 39 15.87 4.80 1.61
CA LYS A 39 16.65 4.39 0.43
C LYS A 39 16.38 2.93 0.07
N ASN A 40 16.36 2.64 -1.23
CA ASN A 40 16.22 1.29 -1.80
C ASN A 40 14.93 0.55 -1.43
N ILE A 41 13.85 1.29 -1.18
CA ILE A 41 12.51 0.71 -1.05
C ILE A 41 12.03 0.25 -2.44
N ARG A 42 11.75 -1.04 -2.54
CA ARG A 42 11.24 -1.72 -3.74
C ARG A 42 9.80 -2.14 -3.59
N VAL A 43 9.33 -2.41 -2.36
CA VAL A 43 7.93 -2.72 -2.07
C VAL A 43 7.43 -1.86 -0.93
N PHE A 44 6.26 -1.26 -1.09
CA PHE A 44 5.49 -0.63 -0.02
C PHE A 44 4.17 -1.38 0.14
N ALA A 45 4.05 -2.18 1.20
CA ALA A 45 2.83 -2.90 1.53
C ALA A 45 2.05 -2.16 2.63
N PHE A 46 0.93 -1.58 2.23
CA PHE A 46 0.03 -0.86 3.10
C PHE A 46 -1.03 -1.82 3.67
N LEU A 47 -0.92 -2.12 4.96
CA LEU A 47 -1.79 -3.07 5.65
C LEU A 47 -2.91 -2.35 6.39
N ASN A 48 -4.01 -3.07 6.62
CA ASN A 48 -5.28 -2.58 7.15
C ASN A 48 -6.02 -1.67 6.16
N HIS A 49 -6.28 -2.17 4.94
CA HIS A 49 -6.98 -1.41 3.91
C HIS A 49 -8.42 -1.05 4.30
N THR A 50 -8.66 0.20 4.72
CA THR A 50 -9.96 0.61 5.32
C THR A 50 -10.69 1.72 4.59
N SER A 51 -10.08 2.37 3.60
CA SER A 51 -10.70 3.52 2.92
C SER A 51 -10.16 3.71 1.50
N LEU A 52 -10.88 4.47 0.67
CA LEU A 52 -10.36 5.00 -0.60
C LEU A 52 -9.45 6.21 -0.39
N LEU A 53 -9.29 6.68 0.85
CA LEU A 53 -8.47 7.84 1.18
C LEU A 53 -7.10 7.45 1.74
N GLU A 54 -6.61 6.24 1.45
CA GLU A 54 -5.24 5.84 1.79
C GLU A 54 -4.15 6.78 1.26
N PRO A 55 -4.32 7.41 0.09
CA PRO A 55 -3.39 8.44 -0.36
C PRO A 55 -3.21 9.59 0.65
N LEU A 56 -4.11 9.80 1.61
CA LEU A 56 -3.87 10.76 2.69
C LEU A 56 -2.64 10.41 3.54
N PHE A 57 -2.29 9.13 3.65
CA PHE A 57 -1.08 8.70 4.36
C PHE A 57 0.22 9.14 3.70
N LEU A 58 0.20 9.71 2.48
CA LEU A 58 1.38 10.39 1.94
C LEU A 58 1.95 11.42 2.93
N GLY A 59 1.13 12.09 3.73
CA GLY A 59 1.58 13.02 4.77
C GLY A 59 2.46 12.41 5.88
N ALA A 60 2.58 11.08 5.97
CA ALA A 60 3.49 10.40 6.90
C ALA A 60 4.92 10.23 6.35
N PHE A 61 5.15 10.53 5.08
CA PHE A 61 6.43 10.29 4.41
C PHE A 61 7.26 11.57 4.25
N PRO A 62 8.60 11.46 4.16
CA PRO A 62 9.44 12.59 3.77
C PRO A 62 9.14 13.03 2.33
N PRO A 63 9.08 14.34 2.04
CA PRO A 63 8.86 14.84 0.68
C PRO A 63 9.87 14.32 -0.36
N SER A 64 11.13 14.14 0.03
CA SER A 64 12.18 13.64 -0.86
C SER A 64 11.91 12.19 -1.31
N PHE A 65 11.43 11.34 -0.41
CA PHE A 65 11.00 9.99 -0.74
C PHE A 65 9.80 10.01 -1.69
N LEU A 66 8.80 10.86 -1.42
CA LEU A 66 7.62 10.98 -2.29
C LEU A 66 7.96 11.44 -3.70
N TRP A 67 8.89 12.40 -3.82
CA TRP A 67 9.35 12.89 -5.10
C TRP A 67 10.00 11.79 -5.97
N ASP A 68 10.82 10.96 -5.34
CA ASP A 68 11.43 9.80 -5.99
C ASP A 68 10.36 8.75 -6.34
N ALA A 69 9.59 8.31 -5.35
CA ALA A 69 8.58 7.27 -5.48
C ALA A 69 7.51 7.61 -6.54
N ALA A 70 7.03 8.84 -6.60
CA ALA A 70 5.99 9.25 -7.55
C ALA A 70 6.37 9.01 -9.02
N SER A 71 7.66 8.96 -9.34
CA SER A 71 8.14 8.72 -10.71
C SER A 71 8.29 7.24 -11.09
N ARG A 72 8.36 6.34 -10.11
CA ARG A 72 8.72 4.93 -10.32
C ARG A 72 7.78 3.92 -9.63
N THR A 73 6.70 4.39 -9.03
CA THR A 73 5.73 3.53 -8.33
C THR A 73 4.72 2.92 -9.31
N ARG A 74 4.56 1.59 -9.23
CA ARG A 74 3.45 0.83 -9.82
C ARG A 74 2.48 0.38 -8.73
N VAL A 75 1.20 0.45 -9.03
CA VAL A 75 0.13 0.04 -8.11
C VAL A 75 -0.80 -0.95 -8.82
N PRO A 76 -0.99 -2.17 -8.30
CA PRO A 76 -2.05 -3.04 -8.77
C PRO A 76 -3.39 -2.54 -8.20
N GLY A 77 -4.28 -2.03 -9.07
CA GLY A 77 -5.59 -1.52 -8.70
C GLY A 77 -6.70 -2.47 -9.14
N ALA A 78 -7.64 -2.80 -8.26
CA ALA A 78 -8.76 -3.66 -8.63
C ALA A 78 -9.65 -3.01 -9.70
N ASP A 79 -10.00 -3.75 -10.77
CA ASP A 79 -10.85 -3.27 -11.88
C ASP A 79 -12.13 -2.58 -11.42
N LYS A 80 -12.79 -3.14 -10.40
CA LYS A 80 -14.03 -2.60 -9.83
C LYS A 80 -13.87 -1.18 -9.28
N THR A 81 -12.67 -0.82 -8.82
CA THR A 81 -12.34 0.54 -8.34
C THR A 81 -11.91 1.42 -9.52
N MET A 82 -11.12 0.88 -10.45
CA MET A 82 -10.60 1.61 -11.61
C MET A 82 -11.66 1.95 -12.67
N ASN A 83 -12.74 1.17 -12.73
CA ASN A 83 -13.87 1.39 -13.64
C ASN A 83 -14.92 2.39 -13.07
N ARG A 84 -14.72 2.92 -11.86
CA ARG A 84 -15.61 3.95 -11.31
C ARG A 84 -15.30 5.31 -11.96
N PRO A 85 -16.30 6.07 -12.45
CA PRO A 85 -16.06 7.27 -13.24
C PRO A 85 -15.22 8.34 -12.54
N ILE A 86 -15.41 8.55 -11.24
CA ILE A 86 -14.71 9.60 -10.47
C ILE A 86 -13.47 9.02 -9.77
N VAL A 87 -13.64 7.93 -9.03
CA VAL A 87 -12.56 7.29 -8.25
C VAL A 87 -11.48 6.73 -9.18
N GLY A 88 -11.86 6.05 -10.27
CA GLY A 88 -10.92 5.54 -11.25
C GLY A 88 -10.11 6.64 -11.93
N ARG A 89 -10.75 7.77 -12.26
CA ARG A 89 -10.04 8.95 -12.80
C ARG A 89 -9.04 9.52 -11.80
N PHE A 90 -9.42 9.68 -10.53
CA PHE A 90 -8.52 10.15 -9.48
C PHE A 90 -7.29 9.23 -9.32
N TYR A 91 -7.48 7.91 -9.23
CA TYR A 91 -6.38 6.97 -9.05
C TYR A 91 -5.49 6.82 -10.29
N LYS A 92 -6.05 6.84 -11.51
CA LYS A 92 -5.25 6.87 -12.76
C LYS A 92 -4.41 8.13 -12.87
N PHE A 93 -4.91 9.25 -12.35
CA PHE A 93 -4.18 10.52 -12.32
C PHE A 93 -3.10 10.56 -11.22
N PHE A 94 -3.38 9.96 -10.07
CA PHE A 94 -2.47 9.89 -8.91
C PHE A 94 -1.31 8.92 -9.07
N SER A 95 -1.57 7.77 -9.69
CA SER A 95 -0.56 6.76 -9.98
C SER A 95 -0.67 6.38 -11.46
N PRO A 96 0.09 7.04 -12.35
CA PRO A 96 0.01 6.82 -13.80
C PRO A 96 0.28 5.38 -14.20
N GLN A 97 1.01 4.64 -13.36
CA GLN A 97 1.33 3.23 -13.56
C GLN A 97 0.39 2.31 -12.75
N THR A 98 -0.85 2.74 -12.52
CA THR A 98 -1.88 1.87 -11.94
C THR A 98 -2.35 0.90 -13.01
N ILE A 99 -2.00 -0.37 -12.85
CA ILE A 99 -2.48 -1.44 -13.73
C ILE A 99 -3.76 -1.96 -13.12
N SER A 100 -4.81 -1.97 -13.94
CA SER A 100 -6.08 -2.58 -13.59
C SER A 100 -5.87 -4.09 -13.57
N ILE A 101 -6.00 -4.69 -12.40
CA ILE A 101 -5.93 -6.13 -12.24
C ILE A 101 -7.29 -6.66 -11.81
N SER A 102 -7.63 -7.82 -12.34
CA SER A 102 -8.79 -8.53 -11.85
C SER A 102 -8.50 -9.13 -10.47
N ARG A 103 -9.55 -9.50 -9.73
CA ARG A 103 -9.40 -10.20 -8.45
C ARG A 103 -9.03 -11.68 -8.64
N LYS A 104 -9.02 -12.16 -9.89
CA LYS A 104 -8.58 -13.48 -10.29
C LYS A 104 -7.15 -13.39 -10.79
N ARG A 105 -6.43 -14.49 -10.70
CA ARG A 105 -5.07 -14.62 -11.21
C ARG A 105 -5.19 -14.95 -12.70
N ASP A 106 -5.27 -13.91 -13.51
CA ASP A 106 -5.41 -13.99 -14.96
C ASP A 106 -4.27 -13.21 -15.65
N GLU A 107 -4.34 -13.10 -16.97
CA GLU A 107 -3.33 -12.44 -17.81
C GLU A 107 -2.98 -11.02 -17.31
N SER A 108 -3.89 -10.30 -16.66
CA SER A 108 -3.62 -8.97 -16.10
C SER A 108 -2.59 -9.00 -14.96
N TRP A 109 -2.54 -10.09 -14.19
CA TRP A 109 -1.58 -10.27 -13.11
C TRP A 109 -0.19 -10.58 -13.65
N ASP A 110 -0.11 -11.43 -14.67
CA ASP A 110 1.18 -11.79 -15.28
C ASP A 110 1.80 -10.58 -15.98
N LEU A 111 1.00 -9.79 -16.73
CA LEU A 111 1.42 -8.52 -17.31
C LEU A 111 1.90 -7.51 -16.26
N PHE A 112 1.24 -7.47 -15.09
CA PHE A 112 1.69 -6.62 -13.98
C PHE A 112 3.08 -7.05 -13.48
N LEU A 113 3.30 -8.36 -13.27
CA LEU A 113 4.57 -8.91 -12.78
C LEU A 113 5.71 -8.73 -13.80
N GLU A 114 5.44 -8.92 -15.10
CA GLU A 114 6.40 -8.68 -16.18
C GLU A 114 6.89 -7.23 -16.19
N GLY A 115 6.00 -6.30 -15.85
CA GLY A 115 6.30 -4.88 -15.77
C GLY A 115 7.14 -4.43 -14.57
N ILE A 116 7.50 -5.32 -13.65
CA ILE A 116 8.36 -4.99 -12.50
C ILE A 116 9.83 -5.03 -12.93
N THR A 117 10.39 -3.86 -13.22
CA THR A 117 11.83 -3.67 -13.54
C THR A 117 12.65 -3.28 -12.29
N PRO A 118 14.00 -3.28 -12.35
CA PRO A 118 14.86 -2.90 -11.22
C PRO A 118 14.59 -1.50 -10.64
N GLU A 119 14.11 -0.57 -11.45
CA GLU A 119 13.85 0.83 -11.07
C GLU A 119 12.47 0.99 -10.42
N VAL A 120 11.54 0.07 -10.71
CA VAL A 120 10.16 0.13 -10.24
C VAL A 120 10.07 -0.16 -8.74
N MET A 121 9.30 0.68 -8.04
CA MET A 121 8.74 0.38 -6.72
C MET A 121 7.32 -0.14 -6.89
N VAL A 122 6.95 -1.17 -6.16
CA VAL A 122 5.55 -1.62 -6.09
C VAL A 122 4.92 -1.10 -4.81
N ALA A 123 3.77 -0.43 -4.90
CA ALA A 123 2.96 -0.07 -3.75
C ALA A 123 1.60 -0.79 -3.84
N LEU A 124 1.19 -1.46 -2.77
CA LEU A 124 -0.05 -2.26 -2.77
C LEU A 124 -0.70 -2.33 -1.39
N ALA A 125 -2.00 -2.62 -1.38
CA ALA A 125 -2.73 -3.11 -0.22
C ALA A 125 -2.88 -4.65 -0.34
N PRO A 126 -2.11 -5.45 0.42
CA PRO A 126 -2.02 -6.91 0.22
C PRO A 126 -3.35 -7.65 0.41
N GLU A 127 -4.32 -7.08 1.11
CA GLU A 127 -5.65 -7.68 1.27
C GLU A 127 -6.48 -7.66 -0.03
N GLY A 128 -6.20 -6.73 -0.94
CA GLY A 128 -6.89 -6.57 -2.23
C GLY A 128 -8.37 -6.15 -2.14
N ARG A 129 -8.85 -5.86 -0.93
CA ARG A 129 -10.22 -5.45 -0.62
C ARG A 129 -10.24 -4.49 0.56
N MET A 130 -11.23 -3.61 0.60
CA MET A 130 -11.42 -2.67 1.71
C MET A 130 -12.33 -3.26 2.79
N MET A 131 -11.95 -3.04 4.04
CA MET A 131 -12.77 -3.32 5.21
C MET A 131 -13.96 -2.37 5.30
N ARG A 132 -15.11 -2.89 5.72
CA ARG A 132 -16.36 -2.15 5.97
C ARG A 132 -16.48 -1.78 7.45
N ALA A 133 -17.52 -1.01 7.77
CA ALA A 133 -17.81 -0.56 9.14
C ALA A 133 -17.86 -1.72 10.16
N ASN A 134 -18.36 -2.88 9.72
CA ASN A 134 -18.51 -4.09 10.54
C ASN A 134 -17.23 -4.94 10.63
N GLY A 135 -16.10 -4.48 10.11
CA GLY A 135 -14.84 -5.23 10.11
C GLY A 135 -14.73 -6.32 9.03
N LEU A 136 -15.78 -6.51 8.22
CA LEU A 136 -15.83 -7.49 7.12
C LEU A 136 -15.61 -6.80 5.78
N ASP A 137 -15.48 -7.56 4.70
CA ASP A 137 -15.45 -7.00 3.36
C ASP A 137 -16.87 -6.78 2.78
N SER A 138 -16.95 -6.43 1.49
CA SER A 138 -18.23 -6.24 0.80
C SER A 138 -19.08 -7.50 0.64
N GLU A 139 -18.51 -8.69 0.83
CA GLU A 139 -19.17 -9.98 0.74
C GLU A 139 -19.47 -10.57 2.15
N GLY A 140 -19.21 -9.80 3.22
CA GLY A 140 -19.40 -10.27 4.59
C GLY A 140 -18.31 -11.25 5.06
N LYS A 141 -17.16 -11.31 4.38
CA LYS A 141 -16.03 -12.18 4.76
C LYS A 141 -15.02 -11.41 5.61
N PRO A 142 -14.38 -12.06 6.61
CA PRO A 142 -13.27 -11.47 7.34
C PRO A 142 -12.16 -11.01 6.40
N MET A 143 -11.47 -9.92 6.73
CA MET A 143 -10.30 -9.44 5.98
C MET A 143 -9.12 -10.41 6.12
N SER A 144 -8.35 -10.56 5.05
CA SER A 144 -7.18 -11.44 5.00
C SER A 144 -6.21 -10.97 3.93
N VAL A 145 -4.92 -11.22 4.12
CA VAL A 145 -3.88 -10.93 3.14
C VAL A 145 -3.95 -11.94 2.00
N ARG A 146 -3.74 -11.47 0.76
CA ARG A 146 -3.70 -12.32 -0.42
C ARG A 146 -2.26 -12.71 -0.74
N GLY A 147 -2.09 -13.92 -1.27
CA GLY A 147 -0.78 -14.46 -1.63
C GLY A 147 -0.06 -13.72 -2.76
N GLY A 148 -0.71 -12.82 -3.49
CA GLY A 148 -0.09 -12.09 -4.61
C GLY A 148 1.16 -11.28 -4.21
N ILE A 149 1.26 -10.82 -2.96
CA ILE A 149 2.48 -10.15 -2.50
C ILE A 149 3.71 -11.08 -2.55
N ALA A 150 3.56 -12.38 -2.33
CA ALA A 150 4.67 -13.32 -2.44
C ALA A 150 5.23 -13.39 -3.87
N ASP A 151 4.35 -13.33 -4.88
CA ASP A 151 4.79 -13.31 -6.29
C ASP A 151 5.63 -12.05 -6.58
N ILE A 152 5.21 -10.89 -6.03
CA ILE A 152 5.94 -9.62 -6.15
C ILE A 152 7.31 -9.72 -5.48
N LEU A 153 7.36 -10.23 -4.25
CA LEU A 153 8.60 -10.36 -3.50
C LEU A 153 9.58 -11.31 -4.18
N GLN A 154 9.12 -12.46 -4.66
CA GLN A 154 9.95 -13.41 -5.42
C GLN A 154 10.46 -12.80 -6.73
N LYS A 155 9.63 -12.03 -7.45
CA LYS A 155 10.04 -11.33 -8.68
C LYS A 155 11.11 -10.27 -8.42
N ILE A 156 11.00 -9.54 -7.32
CA ILE A 156 11.94 -8.47 -6.95
C ILE A 156 13.24 -9.04 -6.36
N GLY A 157 13.15 -10.02 -5.47
CA GLY A 157 14.25 -10.76 -4.85
C GLY A 157 15.15 -9.99 -3.88
N HIS A 158 15.31 -8.67 -4.04
CA HIS A 158 16.25 -7.85 -3.26
C HIS A 158 15.77 -6.41 -3.03
N GLY A 159 16.42 -5.71 -2.09
CA GLY A 159 16.04 -4.38 -1.63
C GLY A 159 15.04 -4.43 -0.49
N LYS A 160 14.49 -3.28 -0.11
CA LYS A 160 13.64 -3.16 1.08
C LYS A 160 12.17 -3.27 0.75
N MET A 161 11.47 -4.03 1.60
CA MET A 161 10.03 -3.97 1.76
C MET A 161 9.72 -3.09 2.98
N MET A 162 8.94 -2.04 2.76
CA MET A 162 8.38 -1.20 3.81
C MET A 162 6.94 -1.64 4.05
N LEU A 163 6.64 -2.05 5.28
CA LEU A 163 5.30 -2.36 5.76
C LEU A 163 4.74 -1.14 6.48
N GLY A 164 3.52 -0.72 6.12
CA GLY A 164 2.79 0.34 6.80
C GLY A 164 1.52 -0.20 7.46
N TYR A 165 1.51 -0.31 8.78
CA TYR A 165 0.33 -0.72 9.54
C TYR A 165 -0.54 0.50 9.84
N SER A 166 -1.65 0.65 9.13
CA SER A 166 -2.45 1.88 9.19
C SER A 166 -3.57 1.85 10.23
N GLY A 167 -3.94 3.03 10.73
CA GLY A 167 -5.02 3.23 11.67
C GLY A 167 -5.68 4.62 11.51
N GLY A 168 -6.95 4.73 11.91
CA GLY A 168 -7.68 6.01 11.95
C GLY A 168 -8.42 6.44 10.67
N LEU A 169 -8.15 5.84 9.51
CA LEU A 169 -8.85 6.20 8.25
C LEU A 169 -10.36 5.96 8.28
N HIS A 170 -10.81 4.95 9.00
CA HIS A 170 -12.25 4.68 9.19
C HIS A 170 -12.96 5.81 9.96
N HIS A 171 -12.23 6.67 10.69
CA HIS A 171 -12.80 7.89 11.28
C HIS A 171 -12.90 9.05 10.29
N VAL A 172 -12.12 9.00 9.20
CA VAL A 172 -12.13 9.99 8.12
C VAL A 172 -13.25 9.67 7.12
N ASN A 173 -13.24 8.44 6.60
CA ASN A 173 -14.23 7.96 5.65
C ASN A 173 -14.31 6.43 5.68
N ILE A 174 -15.50 5.92 5.97
CA ILE A 174 -15.81 4.50 5.84
C ILE A 174 -16.28 4.22 4.40
N PRO A 175 -15.89 3.09 3.78
CA PRO A 175 -16.29 2.78 2.42
C PRO A 175 -17.82 2.76 2.23
N GLY A 176 -18.32 3.69 1.41
CA GLY A 176 -19.76 3.90 1.16
C GLY A 176 -20.30 5.21 1.75
N GLN A 177 -19.57 5.87 2.64
CA GLN A 177 -19.94 7.19 3.14
C GLN A 177 -19.57 8.28 2.12
N LYS A 178 -20.50 9.23 1.90
CA LYS A 178 -20.26 10.40 1.05
C LYS A 178 -19.46 11.50 1.74
N LYS A 179 -19.58 11.62 3.07
CA LYS A 179 -18.91 12.67 3.86
C LYS A 179 -17.49 12.24 4.20
N VAL A 180 -16.55 13.18 4.05
CA VAL A 180 -15.16 13.05 4.49
C VAL A 180 -14.96 13.96 5.69
N LYS A 181 -14.49 13.41 6.81
CA LYS A 181 -14.22 14.19 8.02
C LYS A 181 -12.78 14.70 8.00
N LEU A 182 -12.60 16.00 8.19
CA LEU A 182 -11.29 16.64 8.32
C LEU A 182 -10.81 16.65 9.77
N PHE A 183 -9.55 17.02 9.98
CA PHE A 183 -8.92 17.22 11.30
C PHE A 183 -8.94 15.97 12.19
N LYS A 184 -8.85 14.80 11.55
CA LYS A 184 -8.73 13.52 12.27
C LYS A 184 -7.27 13.12 12.40
N LYS A 185 -7.02 12.27 13.39
CA LYS A 185 -5.72 11.63 13.59
C LYS A 185 -5.61 10.44 12.63
N LEU A 186 -4.49 10.39 11.91
CA LEU A 186 -4.08 9.25 11.10
C LEU A 186 -2.82 8.66 11.74
N GLN A 187 -2.85 7.35 11.99
CA GLN A 187 -1.77 6.64 12.65
C GLN A 187 -1.16 5.64 11.68
N ILE A 188 0.17 5.57 11.63
CA ILE A 188 0.87 4.55 10.87
C ILE A 188 2.10 4.09 11.64
N CYS A 189 2.21 2.77 11.79
CA CYS A 189 3.43 2.14 12.29
C CYS A 189 4.20 1.58 11.09
N PHE A 190 5.48 1.93 10.97
CA PHE A 190 6.34 1.43 9.90
C PHE A 190 7.23 0.28 10.37
N GLU A 191 7.46 -0.67 9.48
CA GLU A 191 8.49 -1.69 9.61
C GLU A 191 9.23 -1.84 8.28
N ILE A 192 10.55 -2.05 8.36
CA ILE A 192 11.36 -2.41 7.19
C ILE A 192 11.89 -3.82 7.33
N VAL A 193 11.86 -4.50 6.21
CA VAL A 193 12.40 -5.83 6.05
C VAL A 193 13.23 -5.87 4.76
N GLU A 194 14.42 -6.47 4.81
CA GLU A 194 15.19 -6.77 3.60
C GLU A 194 14.55 -7.97 2.89
N ILE A 195 14.19 -7.82 1.61
CA ILE A 195 13.40 -8.81 0.87
C ILE A 195 14.15 -10.15 0.77
N ALA A 196 15.46 -10.11 0.52
CA ALA A 196 16.26 -11.32 0.39
C ALA A 196 16.27 -12.13 1.70
N GLU A 197 16.51 -11.47 2.82
CA GLU A 197 16.50 -12.10 4.15
C GLU A 197 15.09 -12.57 4.54
N TYR A 198 14.06 -11.80 4.16
CA TYR A 198 12.67 -12.19 4.42
C TYR A 198 12.30 -13.49 3.73
N LEU A 199 12.64 -13.61 2.44
CA LEU A 199 12.31 -14.77 1.62
C LEU A 199 12.99 -16.06 2.09
N GLN A 200 14.16 -15.97 2.72
CA GLN A 200 14.87 -17.14 3.29
C GLN A 200 14.09 -17.84 4.40
N ASN A 201 13.11 -17.18 5.03
CA ASN A 201 12.28 -17.78 6.09
C ASN A 201 11.14 -18.65 5.55
N PHE A 202 10.97 -18.75 4.23
CA PHE A 202 9.82 -19.39 3.61
C PHE A 202 10.23 -20.41 2.56
N ASN A 203 9.37 -21.41 2.34
CA ASN A 203 9.58 -22.37 1.25
C ASN A 203 9.27 -21.70 -0.09
N THR A 204 10.29 -21.14 -0.75
CA THR A 204 10.16 -20.47 -2.06
C THR A 204 10.06 -21.43 -3.23
N GLU A 205 10.39 -22.71 -3.06
CA GLU A 205 10.33 -23.74 -4.11
C GLU A 205 8.88 -24.13 -4.40
N GLU A 206 8.07 -24.28 -3.35
CA GLU A 206 6.64 -24.54 -3.47
C GLU A 206 5.85 -23.22 -3.43
N LYS A 207 5.55 -22.68 -4.63
CA LYS A 207 4.83 -21.39 -4.78
C LYS A 207 3.55 -21.29 -3.94
N GLY A 208 2.78 -22.38 -3.83
CA GLY A 208 1.55 -22.41 -3.03
C GLY A 208 1.82 -22.21 -1.54
N ALA A 209 2.77 -22.96 -0.99
CA ALA A 209 3.19 -22.83 0.41
C ALA A 209 3.79 -21.46 0.71
N CYS A 210 4.69 -20.94 -0.14
CA CYS A 210 5.31 -19.62 0.01
C CYS A 210 4.26 -18.52 0.20
N ARG A 211 3.25 -18.51 -0.69
CA ARG A 211 2.15 -17.53 -0.66
C ARG A 211 1.39 -17.57 0.65
N LEU A 212 1.05 -18.77 1.10
CA LEU A 212 0.28 -18.95 2.33
C LEU A 212 1.08 -18.54 3.56
N GLN A 213 2.36 -18.90 3.62
CA GLN A 213 3.25 -18.55 4.73
C GLN A 213 3.47 -17.04 4.83
N ILE A 214 3.78 -16.37 3.71
CA ILE A 214 3.95 -14.91 3.67
C ILE A 214 2.65 -14.19 4.03
N ALA A 215 1.51 -14.63 3.50
CA ALA A 215 0.21 -14.02 3.85
C ALA A 215 -0.06 -14.12 5.36
N ARG A 216 0.16 -15.30 5.97
CA ARG A 216 -0.03 -15.53 7.41
C ARG A 216 0.93 -14.72 8.28
N ASP A 217 2.19 -14.60 7.87
CA ASP A 217 3.18 -13.78 8.57
C ASP A 217 2.75 -12.30 8.59
N LEU A 218 2.32 -11.76 7.43
CA LEU A 218 1.84 -10.38 7.34
C LEU A 218 0.56 -10.16 8.16
N GLU A 219 -0.34 -11.14 8.24
CA GLU A 219 -1.52 -11.08 9.12
C GLU A 219 -1.13 -11.05 10.59
N THR A 220 -0.16 -11.87 10.99
CA THR A 220 0.35 -11.92 12.37
C THR A 220 1.01 -10.60 12.75
N ARG A 221 1.82 -10.03 11.86
CA ARG A 221 2.41 -8.70 12.02
C ARG A 221 1.35 -7.62 12.12
N LEU A 222 0.35 -7.65 11.24
CA LEU A 222 -0.75 -6.70 11.28
C LEU A 222 -1.52 -6.76 12.61
N ALA A 223 -1.85 -7.96 13.10
CA ALA A 223 -2.52 -8.14 14.38
C ALA A 223 -1.71 -7.57 15.56
N LYS A 224 -0.37 -7.65 15.47
CA LYS A 224 0.54 -7.19 16.52
C LYS A 224 0.82 -5.68 16.48
N TYR A 225 0.94 -5.09 15.29
CA TYR A 225 1.48 -3.73 15.11
C TYR A 225 0.47 -2.70 14.60
N LYS A 226 -0.76 -3.12 14.28
CA LYS A 226 -1.84 -2.21 13.92
C LYS A 226 -2.03 -1.16 15.03
N PRO A 227 -1.98 0.15 14.70
CA PRO A 227 -2.32 1.18 15.67
C PRO A 227 -3.77 1.02 16.13
N HIS A 228 -3.95 0.91 17.44
CA HIS A 228 -5.27 1.01 18.03
C HIS A 228 -5.64 2.49 18.17
N PRO A 229 -6.89 2.87 17.87
CA PRO A 229 -7.34 4.21 18.19
C PRO A 229 -7.16 4.41 19.69
N SER A 230 -6.37 5.43 20.07
CA SER A 230 -6.37 5.95 21.43
C SER A 230 -7.81 6.36 21.74
N ALA A 231 -8.38 5.79 22.81
CA ALA A 231 -9.71 6.11 23.33
C ALA A 231 -9.92 7.62 23.49
#